data_AF-A0A5N5SV95-F1
#
_entry.id   AF-A0A5N5SV95-F1
#
_cell.length_a   1.000
_cell.length_b   1.000
_cell.length_c   1.000
_cell.angle_alpha   90.00
_cell.angle_beta   90.00
_cell.angle_gamma   90.00
#
_symmetry.space_group_name_H-M   'P 1'
#
loop_
_entity.id
_entity.type
_entity.pdbx_description
1 polymer ?
#
loop_
_entity_poly.entity_id
_entity_poly.type
_entity_poly.pdbx_seq_one_letter_code
_entity_poly.pdbx_strand_id
1 'polypeptide(L)'
;MIGALCYAELGTFIPKSGGDYAYIHEAFGSLPAFLFLWDANLIFVPTTNAIMGLTFANYVIKPFFIDCPMPESSIRLLAAVFYMYFNFH
;
A
#
# COMPACT_ATOMS: atom_id res chain seq x y z
N MET A 1 15.76 -10.56 -8.00
CA MET A 1 16.45 -11.67 -7.30
C MET A 1 17.47 -11.19 -6.28
N ILE A 2 18.37 -10.27 -6.60
CA ILE A 2 19.41 -9.80 -5.64
C ILE A 2 18.81 -9.21 -4.36
N GLY A 3 17.80 -8.33 -4.45
CA GLY A 3 17.17 -7.74 -3.27
C GLY A 3 16.48 -8.74 -2.34
N ALA A 4 15.89 -9.81 -2.90
CA ALA A 4 15.23 -10.87 -2.12
C ALA A 4 16.25 -11.73 -1.35
N LEU A 5 17.44 -11.95 -1.93
CA LEU A 5 18.55 -12.63 -1.25
C LEU A 5 19.09 -11.80 -0.09
N CYS A 6 19.32 -10.51 -0.29
CA CYS A 6 19.73 -9.61 0.80
C CYS A 6 18.69 -9.56 1.93
N TYR A 7 17.40 -9.62 1.59
CA TYR A 7 16.32 -9.70 2.57
C TYR A 7 16.32 -11.01 3.37
N ALA A 8 16.58 -12.13 2.70
CA ALA A 8 16.68 -13.43 3.34
C ALA A 8 17.87 -13.48 4.32
N GLU A 9 19.04 -12.96 3.93
CA GLU A 9 20.20 -12.87 4.80
C GLU A 9 19.92 -12.00 6.04
N LEU A 10 19.32 -10.82 5.84
CA LEU A 10 18.97 -9.91 6.93
C LEU A 10 17.95 -10.52 7.91
N GLY A 11 16.97 -11.26 7.38
CA GLY A 11 15.98 -11.99 8.20
C GLY A 11 16.52 -13.19 8.96
N THR A 12 17.61 -13.79 8.49
CA THR A 12 18.33 -14.80 9.29
C THR A 12 19.24 -14.19 10.35
N PHE A 13 19.73 -12.96 10.14
CA PHE A 13 20.64 -12.28 11.07
C PHE A 13 19.91 -11.62 12.26
N ILE A 14 18.68 -11.14 12.06
CA ILE A 14 17.89 -10.47 13.09
C ILE A 14 16.57 -11.24 13.29
N PRO A 15 16.53 -12.25 14.19
CA PRO A 15 15.33 -13.03 14.48
C PRO A 15 14.39 -12.29 15.44
N LYS A 16 14.08 -11.01 15.16
CA LYS A 16 13.11 -10.22 15.93
C LYS A 16 11.81 -10.08 15.13
N SER A 17 10.68 -10.35 15.79
CA SER A 17 9.36 -10.09 15.21
C SER A 17 9.18 -8.59 14.97
N GLY A 18 9.10 -8.19 13.71
CA GLY A 18 8.95 -6.80 13.28
C GLY A 18 9.33 -6.53 11.83
N GLY A 19 9.97 -7.49 11.14
CA GLY A 19 10.30 -7.39 9.72
C GLY A 19 11.16 -6.16 9.42
N ASP A 20 10.78 -5.42 8.38
CA ASP A 20 11.43 -4.20 7.89
C ASP A 20 11.69 -3.18 9.01
N TYR A 21 10.73 -3.02 9.90
CA TYR A 21 10.83 -2.13 11.05
C TYR A 21 11.91 -2.57 12.04
N ALA A 22 12.05 -3.87 12.29
CA ALA A 22 13.06 -4.39 13.21
C ALA A 22 14.48 -4.17 12.67
N TYR A 23 14.67 -4.27 11.35
CA TYR A 23 15.96 -3.99 10.71
C TYR A 23 16.34 -2.51 10.82
N ILE A 24 15.40 -1.61 10.53
CA ILE A 24 15.62 -0.16 10.60
C ILE A 24 15.83 0.28 12.06
N HIS A 25 15.09 -0.32 13.00
CA HIS A 25 15.23 -0.05 14.43
C HIS A 25 16.62 -0.46 14.96
N GLU A 26 17.14 -1.61 14.55
CA GLU A 26 18.46 -2.08 15.00
C GLU A 26 19.60 -1.27 14.34
N ALA A 27 19.45 -0.85 13.09
CA ALA A 27 20.50 -0.13 12.35
C ALA A 27 20.55 1.38 12.64
N PHE A 28 19.39 2.04 12.80
CA PHE A 28 19.27 3.50 12.88
C PHE A 28 18.63 4.01 14.18
N GLY A 29 18.15 3.12 15.05
CA GLY A 29 17.50 3.47 16.31
C GLY A 29 15.99 3.72 16.20
N SER A 30 15.39 4.15 17.32
CA SER A 30 13.93 4.19 17.50
C SER A 30 13.20 5.28 16.70
N LEU A 31 13.81 6.45 16.51
CA LEU A 31 13.20 7.58 15.79
C LEU A 31 12.99 7.31 14.28
N PRO A 32 14.01 6.89 13.50
CA PRO A 32 13.81 6.57 12.07
C PRO A 32 12.94 5.34 11.85
N ALA A 33 12.97 4.37 12.76
CA ALA A 33 12.06 3.24 12.71
C ALA A 33 10.60 3.69 12.88
N PHE A 34 10.31 4.60 13.82
CA PHE A 34 8.98 5.16 13.99
C PHE A 34 8.49 5.91 12.75
N LEU A 35 9.35 6.73 12.13
CA LEU A 35 9.02 7.43 10.89
C LEU A 35 8.71 6.47 9.73
N PHE A 36 9.44 5.34 9.63
CA PHE A 36 9.14 4.31 8.64
C PHE A 36 7.77 3.66 8.87
N LEU A 37 7.46 3.26 10.11
CA LEU A 37 6.13 2.73 10.44
C LEU A 37 5.02 3.75 10.17
N TRP A 38 5.28 5.00 10.51
CA TRP A 38 4.34 6.11 10.31
C TRP A 38 4.03 6.32 8.83
N ASP A 39 5.06 6.36 7.99
CA ASP A 39 4.93 6.49 6.54
C ASP A 39 4.25 5.27 5.92
N ALA A 40 4.65 4.06 6.34
CA ALA A 40 4.02 2.82 5.92
C ALA A 40 2.51 2.82 6.20
N ASN A 41 2.10 3.23 7.40
CA ASN A 41 0.70 3.19 7.79
C ASN A 41 -0.13 4.35 7.21
N LEU A 42 0.44 5.56 7.11
CA LEU A 42 -0.29 6.73 6.59
C LEU A 42 -0.28 6.87 5.08
N ILE A 43 0.75 6.35 4.41
CA ILE A 43 0.90 6.54 2.96
C ILE A 43 0.74 5.22 2.23
N PHE A 44 1.52 4.19 2.56
CA PHE A 44 1.52 2.95 1.77
C PHE A 44 0.20 2.17 1.86
N VAL A 45 -0.31 1.97 3.07
CA VAL A 45 -1.58 1.24 3.28
C VAL A 45 -2.75 1.91 2.54
N PRO A 46 -3.08 3.20 2.75
CA PRO A 46 -4.21 3.82 2.06
C PRO A 46 -3.98 3.96 0.56
N THR A 47 -2.75 4.20 0.11
CA THR A 47 -2.45 4.31 -1.33
C THR A 47 -2.68 2.99 -2.04
N THR A 48 -2.22 1.87 -1.46
CA THR A 48 -2.41 0.55 -2.05
C THR A 48 -3.89 0.20 -2.12
N ASN A 49 -4.66 0.50 -1.08
CA ASN A 49 -6.10 0.30 -1.06
C ASN A 49 -6.82 1.15 -2.12
N ALA A 50 -6.42 2.42 -2.27
CA ALA A 50 -6.98 3.30 -3.29
C ALA A 50 -6.67 2.81 -4.70
N ILE A 51 -5.43 2.39 -4.97
CA ILE A 51 -5.02 1.85 -6.29
C ILE A 51 -5.80 0.57 -6.59
N MET A 52 -5.95 -0.34 -5.64
CA MET A 52 -6.73 -1.57 -5.84
C MET A 52 -8.19 -1.24 -6.15
N GLY A 53 -8.79 -0.30 -5.41
CA GLY A 53 -10.17 0.14 -5.64
C GLY A 53 -10.39 0.80 -7.00
N LEU A 54 -9.49 1.70 -7.39
CA LEU A 54 -9.48 2.31 -8.71
C LEU A 54 -9.29 1.27 -9.81
N THR A 55 -8.40 0.31 -9.61
CA THR A 55 -8.14 -0.76 -10.58
C THR A 55 -9.39 -1.62 -10.76
N PHE A 56 -10.03 -2.03 -9.67
CA PHE A 56 -11.28 -2.79 -9.69
C PHE A 56 -12.39 -2.03 -10.45
N ALA A 57 -12.59 -0.76 -10.10
CA ALA A 57 -13.53 0.14 -10.77
C ALA A 57 -13.28 0.21 -12.28
N ASN A 58 -12.03 0.42 -12.69
CA ASN A 58 -11.64 0.48 -14.10
C ASN A 58 -11.90 -0.83 -14.83
N TYR A 59 -11.58 -1.98 -14.23
CA TYR A 59 -11.85 -3.29 -14.83
C TYR A 59 -13.34 -3.58 -14.99
N VAL A 60 -14.17 -3.20 -14.02
CA VAL A 60 -15.63 -3.41 -14.06
C VAL A 60 -16.30 -2.49 -15.08
N ILE A 61 -15.84 -1.24 -15.24
CA ILE A 61 -16.44 -0.25 -16.15
C ILE A 61 -16.02 -0.47 -17.62
N LYS A 62 -14.84 -1.05 -17.86
CA LYS A 62 -14.29 -1.30 -19.20
C LYS A 62 -15.24 -1.98 -20.20
N PRO A 63 -16.05 -3.00 -19.84
CA PRO A 63 -17.04 -3.58 -20.76
C PRO A 63 -18.30 -2.72 -20.97
N PHE A 64 -18.63 -1.80 -20.06
CA PHE A 64 -19.84 -0.97 -20.16
C PHE A 64 -19.61 0.34 -20.93
N PHE A 65 -18.38 0.84 -21.00
CA PHE A 65 -18.02 2.09 -21.67
C PHE A 65 -16.89 1.85 -22.69
N ILE A 66 -17.21 1.18 -23.79
CA ILE A 66 -16.26 0.90 -24.88
C ILE A 66 -15.88 2.19 -25.66
N ASP A 67 -16.81 3.15 -25.79
CA ASP A 67 -16.67 4.33 -26.67
C ASP A 67 -16.73 5.69 -25.96
N CYS A 68 -16.72 5.74 -24.62
CA CYS A 68 -16.87 6.98 -23.86
C CYS A 68 -15.60 7.32 -23.07
N PRO A 69 -15.15 8.60 -23.03
CA PRO A 69 -14.09 9.00 -22.11
C PRO A 69 -14.58 8.79 -20.67
N MET A 70 -13.78 8.10 -19.85
CA MET A 70 -14.10 7.82 -18.45
C MET A 70 -14.49 9.12 -17.72
N PRO A 71 -15.74 9.28 -17.28
CA PRO A 71 -16.14 10.50 -16.59
C PRO A 71 -15.43 10.56 -15.23
N GLU A 72 -14.70 11.65 -14.96
CA GLU A 72 -13.96 11.87 -13.71
C GLU A 72 -14.85 11.73 -12.47
N SER A 73 -16.15 11.98 -12.59
CA SER A 73 -17.14 11.81 -11.54
C SER A 73 -17.26 10.35 -11.07
N SER A 74 -17.20 9.37 -11.96
CA SER A 74 -17.27 7.94 -11.61
C SER A 74 -16.00 7.48 -10.89
N ILE A 75 -14.83 7.97 -11.31
CA ILE A 75 -13.55 7.69 -10.66
C ILE A 75 -13.53 8.26 -9.24
N ARG A 76 -14.01 9.50 -9.08
CA ARG A 76 -14.11 10.17 -7.77
C ARG A 76 -15.09 9.48 -6.82
N LEU A 77 -16.26 9.06 -7.33
CA LEU A 77 -17.25 8.33 -6.51
C LEU A 77 -16.74 6.95 -6.10
N LEU A 78 -16.12 6.20 -7.02
CA LEU A 78 -15.56 4.89 -6.69
C LEU A 78 -14.38 4.98 -5.73
N ALA A 79 -13.52 5.98 -5.87
CA ALA A 79 -12.47 6.27 -4.90
C ALA A 79 -13.08 6.59 -3.51
N ALA A 80 -14.10 7.45 -3.44
CA ALA A 80 -14.77 7.80 -2.19
C ALA A 80 -15.44 6.59 -1.51
N VAL A 81 -16.11 5.73 -2.29
CA VAL A 81 -16.75 4.51 -1.77
C VAL A 81 -15.70 3.51 -1.28
N PHE A 82 -14.58 3.34 -1.99
CA PHE A 82 -13.50 2.47 -1.53
C PHE A 82 -12.83 2.98 -0.25
N TYR A 83 -12.54 4.28 -0.18
CA TYR A 83 -12.00 4.89 1.03
C TYR A 83 -12.96 4.75 2.21
N MET A 84 -14.26 4.96 2.00
CA MET A 84 -15.27 4.81 3.05
C MET A 84 -15.45 3.36 3.50
N TYR A 85 -15.43 2.40 2.58
CA TYR A 85 -15.54 0.97 2.90
C TYR A 85 -14.32 0.47 3.70
N PHE A 86 -13.11 0.86 3.30
CA PHE A 86 -11.89 0.42 3.98
C PHE A 86 -11.65 1.14 5.32
N ASN A 87 -12.17 2.35 5.49
CA ASN A 87 -12.06 3.07 6.77
C ASN A 87 -13.09 2.58 7.82
N PHE A 88 -14.15 1.90 7.40
CA PHE A 88 -15.23 1.43 8.28
C PHE A 88 -15.07 -0.05 8.72
N HIS A 89 -14.00 -0.73 8.30
CA HIS A 89 -13.63 -2.07 8.77
C HIS A 89 -12.32 -2.00 9.56
#